data_AF-A0A931J396-F1
#
_entry.id   AF-A0A931J396-F1
#
_cell.length_a   1.000
_cell.length_b   1.000
_cell.length_c   1.000
_cell.angle_alpha   90.00
_cell.angle_beta   90.00
_cell.angle_gamma   90.00
#
_symmetry.space_group_name_H-M   'P 1'
#
loop_
_entity.id
_entity.type
_entity.pdbx_description
1 polymer ?
#
loop_
_entity_poly.entity_id
_entity_poly.type
_entity_poly.pdbx_seq_one_letter_code
_entity_poly.pdbx_strand_id
1 'polypeptide(L)'
;MPIFRKWAQVATLLACAASASADPVLVSVNQTAGTLQSLNEVNGFLTTGEHMAGIRVTAFFASGADARTWVSGAAGSGFGGVTGSGWSLTLEGDSINNYWTLSNSSTNSPILSLLIEGMPGGIVFDVVGDQEVSTGSALGAAFYDVQACEVDGDCPPPPLAQGAAGLEVNAIFSDRTLLQGFDYSDTPFDLYSNLTLSFGDTGLVGDFSFVADTDNARFGKPNPGQVPEPASLALLGLSLLCAGGAARRRR
;
A
#
# COMPACT_ATOMS: atom_id res chain seq x y z
N MET A 1 10.56 -35.92 -78.97
CA MET A 1 10.09 -34.53 -78.75
C MET A 1 9.10 -34.52 -77.60
N PRO A 2 9.19 -33.55 -76.68
CA PRO A 2 8.85 -33.71 -75.26
C PRO A 2 7.43 -33.23 -74.94
N ILE A 3 6.91 -33.57 -73.75
CA ILE A 3 6.26 -32.64 -72.80
C ILE A 3 6.36 -33.29 -71.41
N PHE A 4 7.25 -32.78 -70.56
CA PHE A 4 7.27 -33.04 -69.13
C PHE A 4 6.34 -32.03 -68.44
N ARG A 5 5.26 -32.49 -67.81
CA ARG A 5 4.41 -31.66 -66.94
C ARG A 5 5.05 -31.55 -65.56
N LYS A 6 5.51 -30.34 -65.22
CA LYS A 6 5.94 -29.98 -63.86
C LYS A 6 4.70 -29.80 -62.99
N TRP A 7 4.58 -30.60 -61.93
CA TRP A 7 3.63 -30.36 -60.85
C TRP A 7 4.32 -29.50 -59.79
N ALA A 8 3.84 -28.28 -59.57
CA ALA A 8 4.24 -27.45 -58.46
C ALA A 8 3.39 -27.83 -57.23
N GLN A 9 4.03 -28.35 -56.18
CA GLN A 9 3.41 -28.47 -54.87
C GLN A 9 3.57 -27.13 -54.15
N VAL A 10 2.45 -26.46 -53.87
CA VAL A 10 2.41 -25.31 -52.96
C VAL A 10 2.22 -25.88 -51.57
N ALA A 11 3.27 -25.85 -50.75
CA ALA A 11 3.17 -26.15 -49.33
C ALA A 11 2.88 -24.84 -48.58
N THR A 12 1.65 -24.68 -48.11
CA THR A 12 1.27 -23.57 -47.22
C THR A 12 1.78 -23.92 -45.82
N LEU A 13 2.82 -23.22 -45.34
CA LEU A 13 3.22 -23.28 -43.94
C LEU A 13 2.16 -22.51 -43.11
N LEU A 14 1.39 -23.23 -42.32
CA LEU A 14 0.55 -22.64 -41.28
C LEU A 14 1.43 -22.43 -40.04
N ALA A 15 1.88 -21.20 -39.81
CA ALA A 15 2.57 -20.84 -38.58
C ALA A 15 1.54 -20.77 -37.45
N CYS A 16 1.53 -21.76 -36.56
CA CYS A 16 0.87 -21.62 -35.27
C CYS A 16 1.64 -20.56 -34.48
N ALA A 17 1.09 -19.35 -34.37
CA ALA A 17 1.54 -18.39 -33.36
C ALA A 17 1.19 -18.98 -31.99
N ALA A 18 2.19 -19.53 -31.30
CA ALA A 18 2.04 -19.82 -29.89
C ALA A 18 1.88 -18.48 -29.17
N SER A 19 0.68 -18.19 -28.68
CA SER A 19 0.46 -17.12 -27.72
C SER A 19 1.28 -17.44 -26.47
N ALA A 20 2.32 -16.66 -26.18
CA ALA A 20 3.03 -16.73 -24.92
C ALA A 20 2.03 -16.37 -23.81
N SER A 21 1.71 -17.34 -22.95
CA SER A 21 1.05 -17.04 -21.68
C SER A 21 2.03 -16.22 -20.84
N ALA A 22 1.61 -15.05 -20.36
CA ALA A 22 2.38 -14.36 -19.33
C ALA A 22 2.40 -15.23 -18.07
N ASP A 23 3.54 -15.33 -17.40
CA ASP A 23 3.62 -16.00 -16.11
C ASP A 23 2.76 -15.25 -15.07
N PRO A 24 2.03 -15.96 -14.18
CA PRO A 24 1.18 -15.33 -13.20
C PRO A 24 2.00 -14.51 -12.19
N VAL A 25 1.41 -13.44 -11.65
CA VAL A 25 1.95 -12.76 -10.47
C VAL A 25 1.79 -13.68 -9.26
N LEU A 26 2.86 -13.86 -8.49
CA LEU A 26 2.85 -14.69 -7.28
C LEU A 26 2.61 -13.81 -6.07
N VAL A 27 1.50 -14.02 -5.37
CA VAL A 27 1.08 -13.17 -4.25
C VAL A 27 1.14 -13.96 -2.95
N SER A 28 1.77 -13.38 -1.94
CA SER A 28 1.74 -13.87 -0.57
C SER A 28 1.25 -12.77 0.37
N VAL A 29 0.42 -13.16 1.34
CA VAL A 29 -0.13 -12.27 2.35
C VAL A 29 0.35 -12.73 3.71
N ASN A 30 1.01 -11.85 4.44
CA ASN A 30 1.65 -12.11 5.71
C ASN A 30 1.23 -11.06 6.74
N GLN A 31 1.25 -11.47 8.01
CA GLN A 31 0.96 -10.60 9.14
C GLN A 31 2.09 -10.70 10.16
N THR A 32 2.53 -9.57 10.71
CA THR A 32 3.54 -9.54 11.77
C THR A 32 3.10 -8.64 12.91
N ALA A 33 3.44 -9.04 14.14
CA ALA A 33 3.00 -8.32 15.33
C ALA A 33 3.55 -6.88 15.40
N GLY A 34 4.82 -6.70 15.01
CA GLY A 34 5.49 -5.41 15.03
C GLY A 34 5.39 -4.69 16.38
N THR A 35 5.20 -3.37 16.32
CA THR A 35 4.89 -2.52 17.48
C THR A 35 3.39 -2.52 17.74
N LEU A 36 3.01 -2.78 18.99
CA LEU A 36 1.60 -2.73 19.39
C LEU A 36 1.11 -1.28 19.47
N GLN A 37 0.02 -0.99 18.77
CA GLN A 37 -0.66 0.31 18.77
C GLN A 37 -2.00 0.23 19.53
N SER A 38 -2.50 1.37 19.99
CA SER A 38 -3.80 1.45 20.67
C SER A 38 -4.71 2.48 19.99
N LEU A 39 -5.93 2.05 19.67
CA LEU A 39 -7.04 2.87 19.21
C LEU A 39 -7.97 3.19 20.36
N ASN A 40 -8.53 4.39 20.32
CA ASN A 40 -9.69 4.72 21.15
C ASN A 40 -10.99 4.29 20.46
N GLU A 41 -11.05 4.41 19.13
CA GLU A 41 -12.22 4.09 18.31
C GLU A 41 -11.83 3.81 16.86
N VAL A 42 -12.65 3.00 16.19
CA VAL A 42 -12.81 2.91 14.74
C VAL A 42 -14.16 3.56 14.42
N ASN A 43 -14.21 4.51 13.49
CA ASN A 43 -15.38 5.38 13.29
C ASN A 43 -15.85 5.52 11.84
N GLY A 44 -15.24 4.80 10.89
CA GLY A 44 -15.71 4.71 9.52
C GLY A 44 -15.17 3.46 8.82
N PHE A 45 -16.09 2.68 8.22
CA PHE A 45 -15.83 1.37 7.59
C PHE A 45 -15.97 1.39 6.06
N LEU A 46 -16.16 2.58 5.49
CA LEU A 46 -16.20 2.83 4.04
C LEU A 46 -15.19 3.93 3.74
N THR A 47 -13.93 3.63 4.02
CA THR A 47 -12.85 4.60 3.91
C THR A 47 -12.51 4.80 2.45
N THR A 48 -12.73 6.01 1.95
CA THR A 48 -12.37 6.36 0.57
C THR A 48 -10.97 6.96 0.49
N GLY A 49 -10.41 7.05 -0.72
CA GLY A 49 -9.15 7.77 -0.94
C GLY A 49 -9.17 9.20 -0.41
N GLU A 50 -10.34 9.85 -0.38
CA GLU A 50 -10.50 11.20 0.17
C GLU A 50 -10.27 11.25 1.69
N HIS A 51 -10.60 10.17 2.42
CA HIS A 51 -10.52 10.11 3.87
C HIS A 51 -9.11 9.83 4.41
N MET A 52 -8.16 9.51 3.53
CA MET A 52 -6.81 9.06 3.90
C MET A 52 -5.78 10.19 3.96
N ALA A 53 -6.23 11.45 3.92
CA ALA A 53 -5.34 12.59 4.02
C ALA A 53 -4.41 12.47 5.24
N GLY A 54 -3.10 12.59 5.01
CA GLY A 54 -2.11 12.50 6.07
C GLY A 54 -1.43 11.14 6.22
N ILE A 55 -1.93 10.04 5.63
CA ILE A 55 -1.16 8.79 5.61
C ILE A 55 0.18 9.02 4.90
N ARG A 56 1.20 8.24 5.27
CA ARG A 56 2.53 8.35 4.67
C ARG A 56 2.82 7.16 3.78
N VAL A 57 3.22 7.43 2.55
CA VAL A 57 3.55 6.42 1.56
C VAL A 57 5.02 6.58 1.19
N THR A 58 5.81 5.53 1.33
CA THR A 58 7.23 5.53 1.00
C THR A 58 7.53 4.47 -0.07
N ALA A 59 7.96 4.91 -1.25
CA ALA A 59 8.48 4.03 -2.27
C ALA A 59 9.99 3.84 -2.09
N PHE A 60 10.44 2.60 -2.10
CA PHE A 60 11.85 2.22 -1.97
C PHE A 60 12.39 1.74 -3.32
N PHE A 61 13.50 2.33 -3.71
CA PHE A 61 14.26 2.03 -4.92
C PHE A 61 15.68 1.61 -4.54
N ALA A 62 16.41 1.00 -5.47
CA ALA A 62 17.83 0.69 -5.27
C ALA A 62 18.68 1.95 -4.96
N SER A 63 18.26 3.12 -5.46
CA SER A 63 18.95 4.41 -5.25
C SER A 63 18.57 5.13 -3.95
N GLY A 64 17.54 4.68 -3.22
CA GLY A 64 17.03 5.34 -2.02
C GLY A 64 15.50 5.29 -1.91
N ALA A 65 14.94 6.09 -1.00
CA ALA A 65 13.50 6.12 -0.74
C ALA A 65 12.90 7.49 -1.09
N ASP A 66 11.65 7.50 -1.56
CA ASP A 66 10.84 8.69 -1.82
C ASP A 66 9.56 8.61 -0.97
N ALA A 67 9.49 9.45 0.08
CA ALA A 67 8.37 9.49 1.00
C ALA A 67 7.43 10.65 0.67
N ARG A 68 6.13 10.36 0.59
CA ARG A 68 5.06 11.30 0.27
C ARG A 68 3.94 11.19 1.29
N THR A 69 3.25 12.31 1.51
CA THR A 69 2.05 12.35 2.34
C THR A 69 0.85 12.36 1.42
N TRP A 70 -0.13 11.52 1.73
CA TRP A 70 -1.37 11.39 0.97
C TRP A 70 -2.19 12.67 1.03
N VAL A 71 -2.71 13.03 -0.14
CA VAL A 71 -3.54 14.22 -0.33
C VAL A 71 -4.92 13.78 -0.76
N SER A 72 -5.95 14.31 -0.10
CA SER A 72 -7.34 14.12 -0.49
C SER A 72 -7.63 14.83 -1.81
N GLY A 73 -8.49 14.22 -2.62
CA GLY A 73 -9.14 14.85 -3.75
C GLY A 73 -10.11 15.96 -3.34
N ALA A 74 -10.91 16.42 -4.29
CA ALA A 74 -11.97 17.39 -4.01
C ALA A 74 -13.03 16.77 -3.10
N ALA A 75 -13.69 17.61 -2.29
CA ALA A 75 -14.71 17.14 -1.36
C ALA A 75 -15.81 16.35 -2.08
N GLY A 76 -16.08 15.11 -1.64
CA GLY A 76 -17.06 14.21 -2.21
C GLY A 76 -16.62 13.50 -3.50
N SER A 77 -15.34 13.59 -3.89
CA SER A 77 -14.83 12.84 -5.05
C SER A 77 -14.49 11.40 -4.70
N GLY A 78 -14.31 11.07 -3.42
CA GLY A 78 -13.84 9.74 -2.99
C GLY A 78 -12.42 9.42 -3.45
N PHE A 79 -11.72 10.39 -4.04
CA PHE A 79 -10.38 10.23 -4.62
C PHE A 79 -9.33 10.72 -3.63
N GLY A 80 -8.17 10.07 -3.64
CA GLY A 80 -6.95 10.60 -3.05
C GLY A 80 -5.72 9.86 -3.54
N GLY A 81 -4.55 10.38 -3.20
CA GLY A 81 -3.31 9.71 -3.56
C GLY A 81 -2.05 10.45 -3.19
N VAL A 82 -0.94 9.89 -3.67
CA VAL A 82 0.40 10.49 -3.66
C VAL A 82 0.98 10.47 -5.06
N THR A 83 1.78 11.49 -5.37
CA THR A 83 2.61 11.53 -6.58
C THR A 83 4.05 11.81 -6.16
N GLY A 84 4.94 10.89 -6.52
CA GLY A 84 6.39 11.04 -6.36
C GLY A 84 7.08 11.32 -7.68
N SER A 85 8.40 11.13 -7.71
CA SER A 85 9.18 11.33 -8.93
C SER A 85 9.09 10.10 -9.85
N GLY A 86 8.10 10.08 -10.74
CA GLY A 86 7.90 9.01 -11.73
C GLY A 86 7.06 7.84 -11.25
N TRP A 87 6.47 7.94 -10.06
CA TRP A 87 5.54 6.98 -9.49
C TRP A 87 4.35 7.66 -8.80
N SER A 88 3.26 6.94 -8.61
CA SER A 88 2.09 7.38 -7.86
C SER A 88 1.35 6.22 -7.21
N LEU A 89 0.62 6.49 -6.13
CA LEU A 89 -0.37 5.57 -5.56
C LEU A 89 -1.68 6.35 -5.40
N THR A 90 -2.78 5.82 -5.93
CA THR A 90 -4.10 6.47 -5.87
C THR A 90 -5.19 5.48 -5.47
N LEU A 91 -6.28 6.00 -4.93
CA LEU A 91 -7.53 5.27 -4.71
C LEU A 91 -8.70 6.20 -5.06
N GLU A 92 -9.66 5.70 -5.83
CA GLU A 92 -10.94 6.37 -6.12
C GLU A 92 -12.07 5.48 -5.63
N GLY A 93 -12.89 5.99 -4.70
CA GLY A 93 -13.90 5.20 -4.00
C GLY A 93 -13.37 4.59 -2.71
N ASP A 94 -14.13 3.65 -2.13
CA ASP A 94 -13.81 2.94 -0.88
C ASP A 94 -12.75 1.85 -1.05
N SER A 95 -12.02 1.57 0.04
CA SER A 95 -10.89 0.64 0.10
C SER A 95 -11.24 -0.85 -0.02
N ILE A 96 -12.52 -1.23 0.12
CA ILE A 96 -12.94 -2.64 0.08
C ILE A 96 -13.46 -3.07 -1.30
N ASN A 97 -14.07 -2.16 -2.07
CA ASN A 97 -14.62 -2.43 -3.39
C ASN A 97 -13.83 -1.82 -4.56
N ASN A 98 -12.92 -0.88 -4.29
CA ASN A 98 -12.15 -0.20 -5.33
C ASN A 98 -10.66 -0.49 -5.22
N TYR A 99 -9.95 -0.28 -6.33
CA TYR A 99 -8.54 -0.62 -6.44
C TYR A 99 -7.65 0.54 -6.02
N TRP A 100 -6.66 0.22 -5.20
CA TRP A 100 -5.46 1.00 -5.08
C TRP A 100 -4.65 0.81 -6.35
N THR A 101 -4.26 1.90 -7.02
CA THR A 101 -3.46 1.86 -8.26
C THR A 101 -2.08 2.44 -7.98
N LEU A 102 -1.07 1.57 -8.00
CA LEU A 102 0.35 1.92 -7.94
C LEU A 102 0.91 1.97 -9.36
N SER A 103 1.44 3.10 -9.76
CA SER A 103 2.08 3.29 -11.06
C SER A 103 3.55 3.63 -10.89
N ASN A 104 4.42 3.00 -11.66
CA ASN A 104 5.83 3.37 -11.82
C ASN A 104 6.20 3.48 -13.30
N SER A 105 6.34 4.72 -13.76
CA SER A 105 6.72 5.03 -15.15
C SER A 105 8.22 4.89 -15.43
N SER A 106 9.04 4.67 -14.40
CA SER A 106 10.49 4.59 -14.54
C SER A 106 10.97 3.17 -14.82
N THR A 107 11.47 2.92 -16.03
CA THR A 107 12.05 1.61 -16.39
C THR A 107 13.42 1.36 -15.77
N ASN A 108 14.11 2.40 -15.30
CA ASN A 108 15.46 2.31 -14.74
C ASN A 108 15.48 2.43 -13.21
N SER A 109 14.31 2.58 -12.59
CA SER A 109 14.16 2.69 -11.14
C SER A 109 12.92 1.91 -10.72
N PRO A 110 13.01 0.57 -10.70
CA PRO A 110 11.91 -0.27 -10.23
C PRO A 110 11.65 -0.01 -8.75
N ILE A 111 10.38 -0.02 -8.35
CA ILE A 111 9.99 0.04 -6.93
C ILE A 111 10.25 -1.34 -6.33
N LEU A 112 11.21 -1.45 -5.42
CA LEU A 112 11.51 -2.70 -4.72
C LEU A 112 10.49 -2.96 -3.61
N SER A 113 10.02 -1.89 -2.95
CA SER A 113 9.01 -2.00 -1.92
C SER A 113 8.21 -0.69 -1.78
N LEU A 114 6.97 -0.81 -1.33
CA LEU A 114 6.11 0.30 -0.95
C LEU A 114 5.67 0.11 0.51
N LEU A 115 5.88 1.11 1.35
CA LEU A 115 5.35 1.16 2.71
C LEU A 115 4.21 2.18 2.78
N ILE A 116 3.07 1.77 3.33
CA ILE A 116 1.92 2.62 3.61
C ILE A 116 1.73 2.64 5.13
N GLU A 117 1.98 3.79 5.74
CA GLU A 117 1.83 4.05 7.17
C GLU A 117 0.49 4.75 7.42
N GLY A 118 -0.47 4.04 8.01
CA GLY A 118 -1.85 4.52 8.22
C GLY A 118 -2.00 5.48 9.40
N MET A 119 -1.22 5.29 10.48
CA MET A 119 -1.40 6.07 11.72
C MET A 119 -1.37 7.59 11.54
N PRO A 120 -0.45 8.19 10.75
CA PRO A 120 -0.42 9.63 10.57
C PRO A 120 -1.69 10.23 9.95
N GLY A 121 -2.44 9.44 9.16
CA GLY A 121 -3.73 9.82 8.59
C GLY A 121 -4.94 9.32 9.39
N GLY A 122 -4.73 8.67 10.54
CA GLY A 122 -5.82 8.07 11.30
C GLY A 122 -6.46 6.88 10.57
N ILE A 123 -5.65 6.08 9.89
CA ILE A 123 -6.08 4.90 9.13
C ILE A 123 -5.50 3.63 9.75
N VAL A 124 -6.28 2.56 9.75
CA VAL A 124 -5.84 1.17 10.00
C VAL A 124 -6.28 0.29 8.85
N PHE A 125 -5.60 -0.84 8.67
CA PHE A 125 -5.97 -1.88 7.73
C PHE A 125 -6.74 -2.97 8.46
N ASP A 126 -7.94 -3.32 7.98
CA ASP A 126 -8.74 -4.44 8.47
C ASP A 126 -8.60 -5.64 7.53
N VAL A 127 -8.09 -6.75 8.05
CA VAL A 127 -7.72 -7.91 7.24
C VAL A 127 -8.71 -9.08 7.33
N VAL A 128 -9.79 -9.00 8.10
CA VAL A 128 -10.67 -10.15 8.35
C VAL A 128 -12.08 -9.93 7.80
N GLY A 129 -12.43 -10.62 6.71
CA GLY A 129 -13.71 -10.43 6.01
C GLY A 129 -14.82 -11.46 6.29
N ASP A 130 -14.50 -12.63 6.85
CA ASP A 130 -15.49 -13.70 7.03
C ASP A 130 -16.35 -13.52 8.29
N GLN A 131 -15.75 -12.96 9.34
CA GLN A 131 -16.42 -12.71 10.61
C GLN A 131 -15.73 -11.56 11.33
N GLU A 132 -16.51 -10.67 11.94
CA GLU A 132 -15.98 -9.63 12.82
C GLU A 132 -15.33 -10.33 14.02
N VAL A 133 -14.03 -10.11 14.21
CA VAL A 133 -13.27 -10.69 15.33
C VAL A 133 -13.00 -9.63 16.40
N SER A 134 -12.71 -8.38 16.03
CA SER A 134 -12.75 -7.24 16.96
C SER A 134 -14.13 -6.57 16.94
N THR A 135 -14.93 -6.73 18.00
CA THR A 135 -16.24 -6.05 18.06
C THR A 135 -16.10 -4.53 17.92
N GLY A 136 -16.77 -3.96 16.91
CA GLY A 136 -16.71 -2.55 16.56
C GLY A 136 -15.70 -2.21 15.46
N SER A 137 -15.01 -3.20 14.86
CA SER A 137 -14.17 -3.01 13.66
C SER A 137 -14.90 -3.31 12.35
N ALA A 138 -16.07 -3.96 12.39
CA ALA A 138 -16.77 -4.46 11.21
C ALA A 138 -16.01 -5.59 10.48
N LEU A 139 -16.39 -5.87 9.22
CA LEU A 139 -15.74 -6.87 8.36
C LEU A 139 -14.77 -6.16 7.42
N GLY A 140 -13.54 -6.64 7.35
CA GLY A 140 -12.51 -6.11 6.47
C GLY A 140 -12.26 -6.92 5.21
N ALA A 141 -11.14 -6.64 4.56
CA ALA A 141 -10.57 -7.47 3.51
C ALA A 141 -9.05 -7.29 3.50
N ALA A 142 -8.32 -8.40 3.66
CA ALA A 142 -6.85 -8.40 3.73
C ALA A 142 -6.19 -7.81 2.49
N PHE A 143 -5.70 -8.67 1.61
CA PHE A 143 -5.08 -8.29 0.37
C PHE A 143 -5.48 -9.32 -0.67
N TYR A 144 -6.03 -8.87 -1.78
CA TYR A 144 -6.18 -9.71 -2.94
C TYR A 144 -5.64 -8.98 -4.16
N ASP A 145 -4.80 -9.70 -4.89
CA ASP A 145 -4.46 -9.34 -6.26
C ASP A 145 -5.62 -9.77 -7.15
N VAL A 146 -5.98 -8.88 -8.06
CA VAL A 146 -7.16 -9.03 -8.88
C VAL A 146 -6.92 -10.00 -10.05
N GLN A 147 -5.74 -10.61 -10.12
CA GLN A 147 -5.46 -11.75 -11.02
C GLN A 147 -6.10 -13.07 -10.58
N ALA A 148 -6.63 -13.18 -9.35
CA ALA A 148 -7.18 -14.43 -8.80
C ALA A 148 -8.69 -14.66 -9.04
N CYS A 149 -9.40 -13.74 -9.70
CA CYS A 149 -10.82 -13.93 -10.04
C CYS A 149 -10.98 -14.78 -11.32
N GLU A 150 -10.81 -16.08 -11.23
CA GLU A 150 -11.30 -16.99 -12.26
C GLU A 150 -11.85 -18.29 -11.67
N VAL A 151 -13.05 -18.26 -11.08
CA VAL A 151 -14.06 -19.34 -11.16
C VAL A 151 -15.44 -18.70 -10.91
N ASP A 152 -16.39 -18.80 -11.85
CA ASP A 152 -17.83 -18.48 -11.69
C ASP A 152 -18.38 -17.05 -12.00
N GLY A 153 -17.72 -16.29 -12.89
CA GLY A 153 -18.47 -15.64 -13.98
C GLY A 153 -19.23 -14.32 -13.77
N ASP A 154 -18.91 -13.49 -12.78
CA ASP A 154 -19.20 -12.05 -12.85
C ASP A 154 -18.14 -11.25 -12.06
N CYS A 155 -17.09 -10.84 -12.74
CA CYS A 155 -16.15 -9.82 -12.25
C CYS A 155 -15.69 -9.00 -13.46
N PRO A 156 -15.91 -7.68 -13.53
CA PRO A 156 -15.29 -6.86 -14.57
C PRO A 156 -13.77 -7.01 -14.43
N PRO A 157 -13.03 -7.22 -15.53
CA PRO A 157 -11.60 -7.42 -15.45
C PRO A 157 -10.95 -6.16 -14.84
N PRO A 158 -10.15 -6.28 -13.77
CA PRO A 158 -9.29 -5.19 -13.34
C PRO A 158 -8.34 -4.78 -14.48
N PRO A 159 -7.87 -3.53 -14.50
CA PRO A 159 -6.70 -3.18 -15.27
C PRO A 159 -5.54 -4.04 -14.76
N LEU A 160 -5.10 -4.94 -15.64
CA LEU A 160 -3.95 -5.83 -15.55
C LEU A 160 -2.86 -5.25 -14.64
N ALA A 161 -2.37 -6.04 -13.68
CA ALA A 161 -0.98 -5.92 -13.29
C ALA A 161 -0.16 -6.03 -14.59
N GLN A 162 0.36 -4.91 -15.10
CA GLN A 162 1.44 -4.93 -16.07
C GLN A 162 2.78 -5.08 -15.34
N GLY A 163 2.77 -5.82 -14.22
CA GLY A 163 3.98 -6.41 -13.67
C GLY A 163 4.51 -7.39 -14.71
N ALA A 164 5.80 -7.29 -15.03
CA ALA A 164 6.46 -8.25 -15.89
C ALA A 164 6.14 -9.69 -15.43
N ALA A 165 5.92 -10.60 -16.38
CA ALA A 165 5.76 -12.03 -16.11
C ALA A 165 6.74 -12.50 -15.01
N GLY A 166 6.21 -13.11 -13.94
CA GLY A 166 7.01 -13.58 -12.80
C GLY A 166 7.26 -12.56 -11.68
N LEU A 167 6.48 -11.47 -11.60
CA LEU A 167 6.53 -10.56 -10.45
C LEU A 167 6.06 -11.28 -9.17
N GLU A 168 6.90 -11.25 -8.13
CA GLU A 168 6.54 -11.71 -6.79
C GLU A 168 6.08 -10.52 -5.94
N VAL A 169 4.90 -10.63 -5.34
CA VAL A 169 4.35 -9.63 -4.43
C VAL A 169 4.17 -10.25 -3.05
N ASN A 170 4.82 -9.66 -2.05
CA ASN A 170 4.60 -10.01 -0.65
C ASN A 170 3.96 -8.82 0.07
N ALA A 171 2.67 -8.97 0.40
CA ALA A 171 1.91 -8.02 1.20
C ALA A 171 2.06 -8.37 2.68
N ILE A 172 2.62 -7.45 3.47
CA ILE A 172 2.91 -7.64 4.88
C ILE A 172 2.16 -6.58 5.68
N PHE A 173 1.14 -7.01 6.43
CA PHE A 173 0.48 -6.19 7.43
C PHE A 173 1.31 -6.22 8.72
N SER A 174 1.65 -5.04 9.23
CA SER A 174 2.50 -4.91 10.42
C SER A 174 1.96 -3.91 11.42
N ASP A 175 2.49 -4.00 12.65
CA ASP A 175 2.11 -3.19 13.80
C ASP A 175 0.63 -3.39 14.18
N ARG A 176 0.39 -4.46 14.95
CA ARG A 176 -0.92 -4.84 15.47
C ARG A 176 -1.54 -3.68 16.23
N THR A 177 -2.82 -3.47 15.99
CA THR A 177 -3.54 -2.33 16.51
C THR A 177 -4.72 -2.81 17.35
N LEU A 178 -4.76 -2.38 18.61
CA LEU A 178 -5.78 -2.81 19.57
C LEU A 178 -6.84 -1.74 19.79
N LEU A 179 -8.11 -2.13 19.70
CA LEU A 179 -9.22 -1.30 20.14
C LEU A 179 -9.31 -1.31 21.68
N GLN A 180 -9.25 -0.14 22.31
CA GLN A 180 -9.37 -0.04 23.76
C GLN A 180 -10.72 -0.54 24.26
N GLY A 181 -10.69 -1.28 25.37
CA GLY A 181 -11.88 -1.88 25.98
C GLY A 181 -12.26 -3.25 25.41
N PHE A 182 -11.51 -3.77 24.44
CA PHE A 182 -11.67 -5.11 23.90
C PHE A 182 -10.61 -6.08 24.45
N ASP A 183 -11.01 -7.34 24.67
CA ASP A 183 -10.11 -8.40 25.14
C ASP A 183 -9.60 -9.24 23.97
N TYR A 184 -8.28 -9.24 23.80
CA TYR A 184 -7.58 -9.95 22.73
C TYR A 184 -6.95 -11.27 23.20
N SER A 185 -7.31 -11.79 24.38
CA SER A 185 -6.72 -13.05 24.91
C SER A 185 -6.96 -14.25 24.00
N ASP A 186 -8.14 -14.33 23.39
CA ASP A 186 -8.60 -15.46 22.57
C ASP A 186 -9.12 -15.02 21.19
N THR A 187 -8.87 -13.77 20.82
CA THR A 187 -9.35 -13.17 19.57
C THR A 187 -8.19 -13.01 18.58
N PRO A 188 -8.31 -13.50 17.33
CA PRO A 188 -7.37 -13.18 16.27
C PRO A 188 -7.22 -11.66 16.07
N PHE A 189 -6.02 -11.21 15.70
CA PHE A 189 -5.79 -9.81 15.38
C PHE A 189 -6.18 -9.54 13.92
N ASP A 190 -6.98 -8.50 13.73
CA ASP A 190 -7.51 -8.07 12.44
C ASP A 190 -7.05 -6.66 12.02
N LEU A 191 -6.75 -5.78 12.98
CA LEU A 191 -6.32 -4.42 12.69
C LEU A 191 -4.80 -4.25 12.71
N TYR A 192 -4.27 -3.64 11.65
CA TYR A 192 -2.84 -3.33 11.47
C TYR A 192 -2.65 -1.87 11.07
N SER A 193 -1.57 -1.24 11.50
CA SER A 193 -1.36 0.18 11.19
C SER A 193 -0.53 0.44 9.92
N ASN A 194 0.17 -0.58 9.42
CA ASN A 194 1.01 -0.48 8.25
C ASN A 194 0.78 -1.63 7.27
N LEU A 195 0.90 -1.33 5.97
CA LEU A 195 0.98 -2.30 4.88
C LEU A 195 2.29 -2.10 4.13
N THR A 196 3.07 -3.17 3.98
CA THR A 196 4.25 -3.19 3.10
C THR A 196 4.00 -4.10 1.92
N LEU A 197 4.24 -3.60 0.71
CA LEU A 197 4.31 -4.40 -0.51
C LEU A 197 5.79 -4.58 -0.86
N SER A 198 6.26 -5.81 -0.99
CA SER A 198 7.59 -6.12 -1.51
C SER A 198 7.46 -6.75 -2.89
N PHE A 199 8.24 -6.26 -3.84
CA PHE A 199 8.21 -6.67 -5.25
C PHE A 199 9.43 -7.53 -5.63
N GLY A 200 10.10 -8.12 -4.62
CA GLY A 200 11.32 -8.90 -4.78
C GLY A 200 12.49 -8.10 -5.34
N ASP A 201 13.51 -8.81 -5.82
CA ASP A 201 14.74 -8.20 -6.38
C ASP A 201 14.51 -7.56 -7.76
N THR A 202 13.49 -8.02 -8.49
CA THR A 202 13.12 -7.46 -9.80
C THR A 202 12.47 -6.09 -9.65
N GLY A 203 11.65 -5.92 -8.60
CA GLY A 203 10.88 -4.71 -8.36
C GLY A 203 9.78 -4.47 -9.40
N LEU A 204 8.92 -3.50 -9.11
CA LEU A 204 7.81 -3.10 -9.96
C LEU A 204 8.24 -2.01 -10.97
N VAL A 205 7.99 -2.29 -12.25
CA VAL A 205 7.92 -1.31 -13.34
C VAL A 205 6.54 -1.43 -13.97
N GLY A 206 5.88 -0.30 -14.27
CA GLY A 206 4.52 -0.28 -14.78
C GLY A 206 3.48 -0.13 -13.67
N ASP A 207 2.27 -0.60 -13.95
CA ASP A 207 1.11 -0.46 -13.08
C ASP A 207 0.81 -1.76 -12.32
N PHE A 208 0.45 -1.61 -11.05
CA PHE A 208 0.00 -2.67 -10.15
C PHE A 208 -1.25 -2.20 -9.41
N SER A 209 -2.30 -3.01 -9.43
CA SER A 209 -3.55 -2.71 -8.74
C SER A 209 -3.85 -3.77 -7.70
N PHE A 210 -4.35 -3.36 -6.53
CA PHE A 210 -4.69 -4.27 -5.44
C PHE A 210 -5.87 -3.74 -4.63
N VAL A 211 -6.46 -4.61 -3.84
CA VAL A 211 -7.40 -4.22 -2.79
C VAL A 211 -6.77 -4.48 -1.43
N ALA A 212 -6.94 -3.53 -0.53
CA ALA A 212 -6.65 -3.67 0.88
C ALA A 212 -7.61 -2.77 1.65
N ASP A 213 -8.39 -3.35 2.55
CA ASP A 213 -9.38 -2.59 3.27
C ASP A 213 -8.74 -1.74 4.38
N THR A 214 -9.37 -0.60 4.61
CA THR A 214 -8.94 0.37 5.59
C THR A 214 -10.12 1.00 6.30
N ASP A 215 -9.92 1.29 7.58
CA ASP A 215 -10.89 1.99 8.40
C ASP A 215 -10.36 3.31 8.92
N ASN A 216 -11.27 4.28 9.07
CA ASN A 216 -11.01 5.49 9.81
C ASN A 216 -10.93 5.18 11.31
N ALA A 217 -9.83 5.57 11.94
CA ALA A 217 -9.54 5.26 13.32
C ALA A 217 -8.95 6.46 14.09
N ARG A 218 -9.14 6.46 15.40
CA ARG A 218 -8.48 7.41 16.30
C ARG A 218 -7.53 6.70 17.24
N PHE A 219 -6.25 7.03 17.13
CA PHE A 219 -5.20 6.51 18.00
C PHE A 219 -5.22 7.19 19.38
N GLY A 220 -4.86 6.44 20.42
CA GLY A 220 -4.59 6.98 21.76
C GLY A 220 -3.39 7.95 21.77
N LYS A 221 -3.40 8.95 22.67
CA LYS A 221 -2.23 9.85 22.86
C LYS A 221 -1.05 9.10 23.54
N PRO A 222 0.22 9.29 23.12
CA PRO A 222 0.72 9.63 21.80
C PRO A 222 1.60 8.51 21.20
N ASN A 223 1.25 8.12 19.98
CA ASN A 223 2.01 8.35 18.74
C ASN A 223 3.54 8.60 18.90
N PRO A 224 4.42 7.58 18.75
CA PRO A 224 5.88 7.74 18.84
C PRO A 224 6.53 8.58 17.71
N GLY A 225 5.75 9.13 16.77
CA GLY A 225 6.25 9.96 15.66
C GLY A 225 6.47 11.45 15.96
N GLN A 226 6.03 11.98 17.10
CA GLN A 226 6.32 13.38 17.50
C GLN A 226 7.48 13.44 18.49
N VAL A 227 8.69 13.17 17.99
CA VAL A 227 9.91 13.63 18.67
C VAL A 227 9.90 15.17 18.63
N PRO A 228 10.13 15.89 19.74
CA PRO A 228 10.30 17.33 19.69
C PRO A 228 11.39 17.68 18.67
N GLU A 229 11.06 18.46 17.65
CA GLU A 229 12.07 18.90 16.68
C GLU A 229 13.25 19.51 17.45
N PRO A 230 14.50 19.17 17.12
CA PRO A 230 15.68 19.60 17.87
C PRO A 230 15.78 21.13 18.04
N ALA A 231 15.05 21.91 17.25
CA ALA A 231 14.88 23.35 17.44
C ALA A 231 14.28 23.73 18.82
N SER A 232 13.37 22.92 19.38
CA SER A 232 12.73 23.18 20.67
C SER A 232 13.70 23.02 21.84
N LEU A 233 14.61 22.04 21.75
CA LEU A 233 15.69 21.84 22.73
C LEU A 233 16.82 22.86 22.55
N ALA A 234 17.11 23.25 21.31
CA ALA A 234 18.08 24.30 21.02
C ALA A 234 17.62 25.66 21.60
N LEU A 235 16.34 26.01 21.49
CA LEU A 235 15.77 27.23 22.07
C LEU A 235 15.78 27.23 23.60
N LEU A 236 15.45 26.09 24.22
CA LEU A 236 15.56 25.94 25.67
C LEU A 236 17.02 26.06 26.14
N GLY A 237 17.97 25.42 25.44
CA GLY A 237 19.40 25.52 25.72
C GLY A 237 19.96 26.94 25.55
N LEU A 238 19.55 27.66 24.51
CA LEU A 238 19.92 29.06 24.27
C LEU A 238 19.36 29.99 25.36
N SER A 239 18.12 29.77 25.82
CA SER A 239 17.50 30.58 26.88
C SER A 239 18.26 30.49 28.21
N LEU A 240 18.75 29.29 28.56
CA LEU A 240 19.52 29.05 29.79
C LEU A 240 20.94 29.63 29.72
N LEU A 241 21.58 29.59 28.54
CA LEU A 241 22.90 30.22 28.33
C LEU A 241 22.83 31.75 28.41
N CYS A 242 21.78 32.38 27.87
CA CYS A 242 21.57 33.82 28.01
C CYS A 242 21.30 34.24 29.46
N ALA A 243 20.50 33.47 30.20
CA ALA A 243 20.24 33.73 31.62
C ALA A 243 21.48 33.56 32.50
N GLY A 244 22.29 32.53 32.27
CA GLY A 244 23.55 32.29 32.99
C GLY A 244 24.65 33.33 32.70
N GLY A 245 24.75 33.78 31.45
CA GLY A 245 25.69 34.83 31.04
C GLY A 245 25.35 36.21 31.62
N ALA A 246 24.06 36.54 31.73
CA ALA A 246 23.61 37.81 32.33
C ALA A 246 23.84 37.85 33.85
N ALA A 247 23.70 36.73 34.56
CA ALA A 247 23.94 36.64 35.99
C ALA A 247 25.44 36.82 36.36
N ARG A 248 26.36 36.41 35.48
CA ARG A 248 27.81 36.48 35.73
C ARG A 248 28.39 37.89 35.56
N ARG A 249 27.67 38.81 34.91
CA ARG A 249 28.08 40.22 34.73
C ARG A 249 27.68 41.15 35.89
N ARG A 250 27.01 40.65 36.92
CA ARG A 250 26.57 41.43 38.10
C ARG A 250 27.27 41.03 39.41
N ARG A 251 28.48 40.46 39.34
CA ARG A 251 29.38 40.29 40.49
C ARG A 251 30.69 40.98 40.23
#